data_AF-A0A4Y2SAJ9-F1
#
_entry.id   AF-A0A4Y2SAJ9-F1
#
_cell.length_a   1.000
_cell.length_b   1.000
_cell.length_c   1.000
_cell.angle_alpha   90.00
_cell.angle_beta   90.00
_cell.angle_gamma   90.00
#
_symmetry.space_group_name_H-M   'P 1'
#
loop_
_entity.id
_entity.type
_entity.pdbx_description
1 polymer ?
#
loop_
_entity_poly.entity_id
_entity_poly.type
_entity_poly.pdbx_seq_one_letter_code
_entity_poly.pdbx_strand_id
1 'polypeptide(L)'
;ELLCESECPKKLKDLLLNQSEAIKIAATQAVSNISVIDRSHRYFQPHIPILLNNAINGRELLKSLSLTALANLALDPASHKVILKYVHHVSLMARNGTTVVQLQALRLLVNLSCNKDIIPLLLMTEVPSDMLDMLRKPYERELVLRLLTFLANIATFATHFVDESSKPTLLSVLYHFSKRTELSELTALINDPDEDLSLQAKRLHDALIGIS
;
A
#
# COMPACT_ATOMS: atom_id res chain seq x y z
N GLU A 1 2.37 -9.49 -26.62
CA GLU A 1 2.83 -8.32 -27.40
C GLU A 1 1.65 -7.55 -28.01
N LEU A 2 0.84 -8.22 -28.85
CA LEU A 2 -0.27 -7.61 -29.60
C LEU A 2 -1.34 -6.83 -28.79
N LEU A 3 -1.64 -7.21 -27.55
CA LEU A 3 -2.74 -6.57 -26.80
C LEU A 3 -2.41 -5.15 -26.31
N CYS A 4 -1.17 -4.90 -25.86
CA CYS A 4 -0.79 -3.59 -25.29
C CYS A 4 -0.62 -2.50 -26.37
N GLU A 5 -0.30 -2.89 -27.60
CA GLU A 5 -0.14 -1.99 -28.75
C GLU A 5 -1.43 -1.83 -29.59
N SER A 6 -2.50 -2.51 -29.19
CA SER A 6 -3.81 -2.44 -29.84
C SER A 6 -4.74 -1.37 -29.22
N GLU A 7 -5.98 -1.28 -29.71
CA GLU A 7 -7.05 -0.49 -29.06
C GLU A 7 -7.51 -1.05 -27.70
N CYS A 8 -7.02 -2.22 -27.29
CA CYS A 8 -7.47 -2.91 -26.08
C CYS A 8 -7.38 -2.05 -24.81
N PRO A 9 -6.27 -1.32 -24.51
CA PRO A 9 -6.21 -0.46 -23.33
C PRO A 9 -7.30 0.63 -23.35
N LYS A 10 -7.58 1.22 -24.52
CA LYS A 10 -8.65 2.23 -24.67
C LYS A 10 -10.01 1.63 -24.37
N LYS A 11 -10.35 0.48 -24.99
CA LYS A 11 -11.62 -0.21 -24.75
C LYS A 11 -11.79 -0.63 -23.29
N LEU A 12 -10.72 -1.12 -22.65
CA LEU A 12 -10.75 -1.46 -21.22
C LEU A 12 -11.05 -0.23 -20.36
N LYS A 13 -10.54 0.96 -20.71
CA LYS A 13 -10.83 2.20 -19.99
C LYS A 13 -12.33 2.50 -19.99
N ASP A 14 -12.99 2.37 -21.14
CA ASP A 14 -14.42 2.62 -21.28
C ASP A 14 -15.24 1.59 -20.48
N LEU A 15 -14.83 0.32 -20.50
CA LEU A 15 -15.49 -0.74 -19.75
C LEU A 15 -15.34 -0.58 -18.22
N LEU A 16 -14.23 -0.01 -17.74
CA LEU A 16 -14.04 0.30 -16.31
C LEU A 16 -15.03 1.37 -15.79
N LEU A 17 -15.57 2.21 -16.68
CA LEU A 17 -16.55 3.25 -16.38
C LEU A 17 -18.00 2.78 -16.56
N ASN A 18 -18.22 1.54 -17.00
CA ASN A 18 -19.55 1.01 -17.27
C ASN A 18 -20.43 0.99 -16.01
N GLN A 19 -21.74 1.24 -16.13
CA GLN A 19 -22.65 1.21 -14.98
C GLN A 19 -22.80 -0.21 -14.37
N SER A 20 -22.64 -1.26 -15.18
CA SER A 20 -22.67 -2.64 -14.72
C SER A 20 -21.38 -3.02 -14.01
N GLU A 21 -21.49 -3.34 -12.73
CA GLU A 21 -20.34 -3.76 -11.94
C GLU A 21 -19.73 -5.07 -12.42
N ALA A 22 -20.53 -5.98 -12.99
CA ALA A 22 -20.00 -7.20 -13.60
C ALA A 22 -19.05 -6.90 -14.76
N ILE A 23 -19.37 -5.88 -15.56
CA ILE A 23 -18.50 -5.41 -16.65
C ILE A 23 -17.24 -4.75 -16.08
N LYS A 24 -17.37 -3.92 -15.04
CA LYS A 24 -16.21 -3.33 -14.35
C LYS A 24 -15.28 -4.41 -13.80
N ILE A 25 -15.82 -5.46 -13.18
CA ILE A 25 -15.06 -6.58 -12.62
C ILE A 25 -14.28 -7.29 -13.73
N ALA A 26 -14.93 -7.66 -14.84
CA ALA A 26 -14.27 -8.32 -15.96
C ALA A 26 -13.15 -7.45 -16.57
N ALA A 27 -13.41 -6.15 -16.75
CA ALA A 27 -12.41 -5.21 -17.25
C ALA A 27 -11.25 -5.03 -16.25
N THR A 28 -11.54 -4.90 -14.95
CA THR A 28 -10.53 -4.74 -13.90
C THR A 28 -9.66 -5.99 -13.78
N GLN A 29 -10.25 -7.17 -13.86
CA GLN A 29 -9.51 -8.43 -13.90
C GLN A 29 -8.54 -8.47 -15.09
N ALA A 30 -9.01 -8.11 -16.29
CA ALA A 30 -8.17 -8.05 -17.47
C ALA A 30 -6.99 -7.07 -17.28
N VAL A 31 -7.25 -5.87 -16.77
CA VAL A 31 -6.20 -4.89 -16.45
C VAL A 31 -5.23 -5.45 -15.41
N SER A 32 -5.70 -6.08 -14.34
CA SER A 32 -4.86 -6.65 -13.28
C SER A 32 -3.93 -7.76 -13.80
N ASN A 33 -4.39 -8.56 -14.75
CA ASN A 33 -3.59 -9.62 -15.35
C ASN A 33 -2.52 -9.05 -16.28
N ILE A 34 -2.88 -8.04 -17.09
CA ILE A 34 -1.94 -7.44 -18.05
C ILE A 34 -0.90 -6.58 -17.33
N SER A 35 -1.28 -5.90 -16.24
CA SER A 35 -0.39 -5.01 -15.48
C SER A 35 0.77 -5.72 -14.78
N VAL A 36 0.77 -7.06 -14.73
CA VAL A 36 1.94 -7.84 -14.31
C VAL A 36 3.13 -7.65 -15.26
N ILE A 37 2.89 -7.19 -16.49
CA ILE A 37 3.92 -6.97 -17.51
C ILE A 37 4.40 -5.50 -17.48
N ASP A 38 5.66 -5.25 -17.16
CA ASP A 38 6.23 -3.89 -16.99
C ASP A 38 5.95 -2.94 -18.15
N ARG A 39 6.22 -3.38 -19.40
CA ARG A 39 5.96 -2.57 -20.60
C ARG A 39 4.49 -2.17 -20.79
N SER A 40 3.55 -2.83 -20.10
CA SER A 40 2.13 -2.49 -20.16
C SER A 40 1.78 -1.24 -19.36
N HIS A 41 2.57 -0.89 -18.33
CA HIS A 41 2.22 0.15 -17.36
C HIS A 41 1.95 1.49 -18.02
N ARG A 42 2.79 1.88 -19.00
CA ARG A 42 2.62 3.12 -19.78
C ARG A 42 1.24 3.27 -20.42
N TYR A 43 0.60 2.17 -20.82
CA TYR A 43 -0.73 2.18 -21.45
C TYR A 43 -1.88 2.28 -20.46
N PHE A 44 -1.63 1.90 -19.20
CA PHE A 44 -2.62 1.90 -18.12
C PHE A 44 -2.49 3.07 -17.15
N GLN A 45 -1.50 3.96 -17.33
CA GLN A 45 -1.42 5.24 -16.60
C GLN A 45 -2.76 6.02 -16.59
N PRO A 46 -3.50 6.13 -17.72
CA PRO A 46 -4.79 6.82 -17.73
C PRO A 46 -5.92 6.11 -16.98
N HIS A 47 -5.72 4.85 -16.56
CA HIS A 47 -6.71 4.02 -15.88
C HIS A 47 -6.60 4.13 -14.36
N ILE A 48 -5.43 4.56 -13.83
CA ILE A 48 -5.16 4.67 -12.40
C ILE A 48 -6.26 5.44 -11.64
N PRO A 49 -6.73 6.63 -12.09
CA PRO A 49 -7.81 7.33 -11.39
C PRO A 49 -9.12 6.52 -11.31
N ILE A 50 -9.43 5.76 -12.35
CA ILE A 50 -10.64 4.95 -12.42
C ILE A 50 -10.52 3.73 -11.50
N LEU A 51 -9.35 3.08 -11.50
CA LEU A 51 -9.03 1.96 -10.60
C LEU A 51 -9.05 2.40 -9.13
N LEU A 52 -8.52 3.59 -8.81
CA LEU A 52 -8.59 4.15 -7.46
C LEU A 52 -10.04 4.39 -7.03
N ASN A 53 -10.86 4.97 -7.90
CA ASN A 53 -12.29 5.14 -7.64
C ASN A 53 -12.99 3.78 -7.40
N ASN A 54 -12.70 2.78 -8.22
CA ASN A 54 -13.27 1.44 -8.08
C ASN A 54 -12.76 0.72 -6.81
N ALA A 55 -11.51 0.96 -6.40
CA ALA A 55 -10.96 0.46 -5.14
C ALA A 55 -11.68 1.05 -3.91
N ILE A 56 -12.04 2.33 -3.97
CA ILE A 56 -12.70 3.03 -2.86
C ILE A 56 -14.19 2.71 -2.80
N ASN A 57 -14.87 2.77 -3.96
CA ASN A 57 -16.33 2.77 -4.06
C ASN A 57 -16.94 1.44 -4.53
N GLY A 58 -16.14 0.49 -5.04
CA GLY A 58 -16.63 -0.80 -5.51
C GLY A 58 -17.04 -1.76 -4.39
N ARG A 59 -17.72 -2.87 -4.72
CA ARG A 59 -17.87 -3.99 -3.78
C ARG A 59 -16.57 -4.78 -3.67
N GLU A 60 -16.49 -5.66 -2.67
CA GLU A 60 -15.26 -6.35 -2.25
C GLU A 60 -14.43 -6.94 -3.40
N LEU A 61 -15.06 -7.66 -4.34
CA LEU A 61 -14.36 -8.23 -5.50
C LEU A 61 -13.78 -7.13 -6.41
N LEU A 62 -14.55 -6.09 -6.70
CA LEU A 62 -14.05 -4.96 -7.50
C LEU A 62 -12.93 -4.21 -6.76
N LYS A 63 -13.03 -4.06 -5.42
CA LYS A 63 -11.99 -3.44 -4.60
C LYS A 63 -10.67 -4.21 -4.69
N SER A 64 -10.72 -5.51 -4.42
CA SER A 64 -9.54 -6.37 -4.41
C SER A 64 -8.86 -6.45 -5.79
N LEU A 65 -9.63 -6.56 -6.88
CA LEU A 65 -9.08 -6.53 -8.24
C LEU A 65 -8.47 -5.18 -8.60
N SER A 66 -9.13 -4.09 -8.20
CA SER A 66 -8.62 -2.73 -8.45
C SER A 66 -7.31 -2.49 -7.71
N LEU A 67 -7.22 -2.90 -6.44
CA LEU A 67 -5.98 -2.83 -5.66
C LEU A 67 -4.89 -3.73 -6.23
N THR A 68 -5.22 -4.92 -6.72
CA THR A 68 -4.27 -5.81 -7.40
C THR A 68 -3.67 -5.14 -8.62
N ALA A 69 -4.52 -4.55 -9.48
CA ALA A 69 -4.07 -3.80 -10.65
C ALA A 69 -3.19 -2.61 -10.26
N LEU A 70 -3.60 -1.83 -9.26
CA LEU A 70 -2.85 -0.66 -8.76
C LEU A 70 -1.50 -1.06 -8.16
N ALA A 71 -1.43 -2.13 -7.39
CA ALA A 71 -0.18 -2.63 -6.82
C ALA A 71 0.82 -2.99 -7.94
N ASN A 72 0.37 -3.68 -8.99
CA ASN A 72 1.21 -3.96 -10.16
C ASN A 72 1.68 -2.67 -10.87
N LEU A 73 0.77 -1.71 -11.09
CA LEU A 73 1.11 -0.44 -11.75
C LEU A 73 2.01 0.47 -10.90
N ALA A 74 2.01 0.32 -9.58
CA ALA A 74 2.91 1.00 -8.66
C ALA A 74 4.34 0.42 -8.65
N LEU A 75 4.66 -0.52 -9.55
CA LEU A 75 6.05 -0.84 -9.87
C LEU A 75 6.67 0.22 -10.78
N ASP A 76 5.85 0.98 -11.51
CA ASP A 76 6.27 2.11 -12.34
C ASP A 76 6.15 3.43 -11.54
N PRO A 77 7.27 4.15 -11.30
CA PRO A 77 7.25 5.42 -10.57
C PRO A 77 6.36 6.50 -11.18
N ALA A 78 6.04 6.43 -12.48
CA ALA A 78 5.12 7.38 -13.12
C ALA A 78 3.71 7.34 -12.51
N SER A 79 3.32 6.19 -11.94
CA SER A 79 2.03 5.97 -11.27
C SER A 79 1.92 6.68 -9.92
N HIS A 80 3.05 6.88 -9.23
CA HIS A 80 3.09 7.20 -7.80
C HIS A 80 2.43 8.53 -7.48
N LYS A 81 2.66 9.58 -8.28
CA LYS A 81 2.10 10.92 -8.04
C LYS A 81 0.57 10.92 -7.99
N VAL A 82 -0.09 10.08 -8.79
CA VAL A 82 -1.55 9.97 -8.82
C VAL A 82 -2.04 9.18 -7.61
N ILE A 83 -1.39 8.05 -7.31
CA ILE A 83 -1.77 7.14 -6.22
C ILE A 83 -1.60 7.81 -4.84
N LEU A 84 -0.53 8.61 -4.65
CA LEU A 84 -0.22 9.31 -3.40
C LEU A 84 -1.42 10.11 -2.86
N LYS A 85 -2.22 10.70 -3.74
CA LYS A 85 -3.41 11.50 -3.36
C LYS A 85 -4.48 10.69 -2.62
N TYR A 86 -4.38 9.36 -2.66
CA TYR A 86 -5.36 8.43 -2.10
C TYR A 86 -4.75 7.51 -1.04
N VAL A 87 -3.49 7.71 -0.64
CA VAL A 87 -2.82 6.83 0.35
C VAL A 87 -3.60 6.76 1.66
N HIS A 88 -4.23 7.85 2.10
CA HIS A 88 -5.14 7.82 3.25
C HIS A 88 -6.23 6.73 3.13
N HIS A 89 -6.92 6.67 1.98
CA HIS A 89 -7.93 5.65 1.71
C HIS A 89 -7.33 4.24 1.60
N VAL A 90 -6.13 4.12 1.01
CA VAL A 90 -5.42 2.83 0.93
C VAL A 90 -5.05 2.33 2.33
N SER A 91 -4.56 3.20 3.22
CA SER A 91 -4.25 2.87 4.61
C SER A 91 -5.49 2.48 5.40
N LEU A 92 -6.64 3.15 5.18
CA LEU A 92 -7.91 2.73 5.75
C LEU A 92 -8.33 1.32 5.28
N MET A 93 -8.14 0.99 4.01
CA MET A 93 -8.41 -0.35 3.48
C MET A 93 -7.44 -1.40 4.01
N ALA A 94 -6.15 -1.06 4.16
CA ALA A 94 -5.16 -1.91 4.81
C ALA A 94 -5.53 -2.23 6.27
N ARG A 95 -6.16 -1.27 6.96
CA ARG A 95 -6.59 -1.44 8.36
C ARG A 95 -7.92 -2.17 8.52
N ASN A 96 -8.93 -1.81 7.72
CA ASN A 96 -10.34 -2.18 7.95
C ASN A 96 -10.94 -3.11 6.88
N GLY A 97 -10.20 -3.43 5.81
CA GLY A 97 -10.68 -4.30 4.74
C GLY A 97 -10.82 -5.76 5.16
N THR A 98 -11.39 -6.59 4.29
CA THR A 98 -11.26 -8.05 4.39
C THR A 98 -9.80 -8.45 4.14
N THR A 99 -9.37 -9.63 4.60
CA THR A 99 -7.97 -10.08 4.48
C THR A 99 -7.41 -9.92 3.06
N VAL A 100 -8.22 -10.22 2.04
CA VAL A 100 -7.84 -10.04 0.63
C VAL A 100 -7.60 -8.57 0.28
N VAL A 101 -8.50 -7.68 0.71
CA VAL A 101 -8.37 -6.23 0.50
C VAL A 101 -7.16 -5.67 1.25
N GLN A 102 -6.96 -6.09 2.50
CA GLN A 102 -5.83 -5.66 3.32
C GLN A 102 -4.49 -6.06 2.69
N LEU A 103 -4.38 -7.31 2.22
CA LEU A 103 -3.17 -7.79 1.54
C LEU A 103 -2.82 -6.96 0.30
N GLN A 104 -3.81 -6.66 -0.56
CA GLN A 104 -3.55 -5.88 -1.78
C GLN A 104 -3.30 -4.41 -1.47
N ALA A 105 -3.96 -3.84 -0.46
CA ALA A 105 -3.68 -2.48 0.00
C ALA A 105 -2.27 -2.35 0.57
N LEU A 106 -1.85 -3.27 1.44
CA LEU A 106 -0.48 -3.31 1.98
C LEU A 106 0.56 -3.55 0.90
N ARG A 107 0.28 -4.41 -0.08
CA ARG A 107 1.17 -4.61 -1.23
C ARG A 107 1.37 -3.33 -2.04
N LEU A 108 0.31 -2.57 -2.26
CA LEU A 108 0.39 -1.26 -2.90
C LEU A 108 1.25 -0.29 -2.06
N LEU A 109 1.03 -0.21 -0.75
CA LEU A 109 1.83 0.63 0.15
C LEU A 109 3.32 0.24 0.15
N VAL A 110 3.65 -1.06 0.17
CA VAL A 110 5.02 -1.55 0.06
C VAL A 110 5.66 -1.06 -1.25
N ASN A 111 4.98 -1.23 -2.39
CA ASN A 111 5.52 -0.79 -3.68
C ASN A 111 5.78 0.72 -3.71
N LEU A 112 4.87 1.53 -3.16
CA LEU A 112 5.08 2.98 -3.02
C LEU A 112 6.30 3.29 -2.13
N SER A 113 6.45 2.60 -1.00
CA SER A 113 7.55 2.84 -0.05
C SER A 113 8.94 2.47 -0.59
N CYS A 114 9.02 1.68 -1.66
CA CYS A 114 10.29 1.40 -2.34
C CYS A 114 10.83 2.61 -3.10
N ASN A 115 9.99 3.61 -3.42
CA ASN A 115 10.41 4.83 -4.09
C ASN A 115 10.77 5.93 -3.10
N LYS A 116 12.07 6.15 -2.91
CA LYS A 116 12.62 7.12 -1.96
C LYS A 116 12.17 8.56 -2.21
N ASP A 117 11.91 8.92 -3.47
CA ASP A 117 11.54 10.29 -3.86
C ASP A 117 10.18 10.71 -3.29
N ILE A 118 9.31 9.75 -2.97
CA ILE A 118 7.95 10.03 -2.45
C ILE A 118 7.80 9.80 -0.96
N ILE A 119 8.83 9.27 -0.28
CA ILE A 119 8.78 9.02 1.16
C ILE A 119 8.45 10.27 1.97
N PRO A 120 8.98 11.48 1.68
CA PRO A 120 8.58 12.68 2.41
C PRO A 120 7.07 12.94 2.36
N LEU A 121 6.44 12.70 1.19
CA LEU A 121 5.00 12.86 1.02
C LEU A 121 4.20 11.74 1.69
N LEU A 122 4.71 10.50 1.67
CA LEU A 122 4.11 9.39 2.40
C LEU A 122 4.10 9.67 3.90
N LEU A 123 5.24 10.08 4.48
CA LEU A 123 5.36 10.38 5.91
C LEU A 123 4.34 11.42 6.39
N MET A 124 4.01 12.40 5.55
CA MET A 124 3.03 13.45 5.86
C MET A 124 1.57 13.04 5.63
N THR A 125 1.31 11.82 5.13
CA THR A 125 -0.05 11.37 4.84
C THR A 125 -0.78 10.93 6.10
N GLU A 126 -2.04 11.35 6.23
CA GLU A 126 -2.94 10.93 7.31
C GLU A 126 -3.26 9.43 7.23
N VAL A 127 -3.19 8.74 8.37
CA VAL A 127 -3.46 7.30 8.48
C VAL A 127 -4.24 6.95 9.75
N PRO A 128 -4.84 5.76 9.84
CA PRO A 128 -5.43 5.28 11.08
C PRO A 128 -4.39 5.26 12.22
N SER A 129 -4.71 5.88 13.36
CA SER A 129 -3.79 5.96 14.51
C SER A 129 -3.51 4.59 15.15
N ASP A 130 -4.40 3.62 14.94
CA ASP A 130 -4.33 2.25 15.43
C ASP A 130 -3.76 1.27 14.39
N MET A 131 -3.15 1.77 13.29
CA MET A 131 -2.60 0.91 12.24
C MET A 131 -1.59 -0.13 12.76
N LEU A 132 -0.84 0.22 13.81
CA LEU A 132 0.17 -0.65 14.42
C LEU A 132 -0.41 -1.76 15.30
N ASP A 133 -1.70 -1.69 15.64
CA ASP A 133 -2.37 -2.74 16.41
C ASP A 133 -2.42 -4.06 15.63
N MET A 134 -2.27 -4.01 14.29
CA MET A 134 -2.14 -5.19 13.43
C MET A 134 -0.90 -6.04 13.73
N LEU A 135 0.08 -5.54 14.48
CA LEU A 135 1.28 -6.28 14.89
C LEU A 135 1.03 -7.21 16.10
N ARG A 136 -0.09 -7.05 16.82
CA ARG A 136 -0.39 -7.82 18.05
C ARG A 136 -0.89 -9.23 17.73
N LYS A 137 -0.47 -10.22 18.51
CA LYS A 137 -0.98 -11.60 18.40
C LYS A 137 -2.43 -11.75 18.91
N PRO A 138 -3.23 -12.68 18.36
CA PRO A 138 -2.96 -13.47 17.17
C PRO A 138 -3.03 -12.60 15.91
N TYR A 139 -2.10 -12.79 14.98
CA TYR A 139 -2.01 -12.01 13.76
C TYR A 139 -2.02 -12.90 12.50
N GLU A 140 -2.41 -12.30 11.38
CA GLU A 140 -2.25 -12.90 10.05
C GLU A 140 -0.83 -12.63 9.53
N ARG A 141 -0.01 -13.68 9.44
CA ARG A 141 1.42 -13.60 9.07
C ARG A 141 1.68 -12.67 7.88
N GLU A 142 0.93 -12.89 6.79
CA GLU A 142 1.11 -12.18 5.53
C GLU A 142 0.76 -10.67 5.61
N LEU A 143 -0.16 -10.29 6.50
CA LEU A 143 -0.48 -8.89 6.76
C LEU A 143 0.64 -8.22 7.55
N VAL A 144 1.10 -8.88 8.62
CA VAL A 144 2.18 -8.35 9.48
C VAL A 144 3.46 -8.18 8.68
N LEU A 145 3.84 -9.17 7.87
CA LEU A 145 5.06 -9.10 7.07
C LEU A 145 5.06 -7.89 6.12
N ARG A 146 3.94 -7.64 5.44
CA ARG A 146 3.82 -6.50 4.51
C ARG A 146 3.77 -5.17 5.27
N LEU A 147 3.09 -5.12 6.41
CA LEU A 147 3.04 -3.93 7.24
C LEU A 147 4.44 -3.58 7.78
N LEU A 148 5.18 -4.55 8.34
CA LEU A 148 6.55 -4.36 8.79
C LEU A 148 7.46 -3.88 7.66
N THR A 149 7.36 -4.51 6.49
CA THR A 149 8.15 -4.13 5.30
C THR A 149 7.87 -2.67 4.91
N PHE A 150 6.58 -2.29 4.84
CA PHE A 150 6.17 -0.94 4.52
C PHE A 150 6.71 0.08 5.53
N LEU A 151 6.51 -0.20 6.83
CA LEU A 151 6.95 0.68 7.91
C LEU A 151 8.47 0.81 7.96
N ALA A 152 9.22 -0.29 7.82
CA ALA A 152 10.69 -0.27 7.82
C ALA A 152 11.26 0.57 6.68
N ASN A 153 10.65 0.48 5.49
CA ASN A 153 11.06 1.27 4.33
C ASN A 153 10.90 2.77 4.56
N ILE A 154 9.78 3.23 5.16
CA ILE A 154 9.55 4.65 5.42
C ILE A 154 10.27 5.17 6.66
N ALA A 155 10.41 4.34 7.72
CA ALA A 155 11.03 4.73 8.99
C ALA A 155 12.51 5.08 8.83
N THR A 156 13.20 4.44 7.88
CA THR A 156 14.61 4.71 7.57
C THR A 156 14.87 6.17 7.18
N PHE A 157 13.84 6.90 6.72
CA PHE A 157 13.93 8.30 6.30
C PHE A 157 13.27 9.25 7.29
N ALA A 158 12.52 8.75 8.26
CA ALA A 158 11.74 9.57 9.18
C ALA A 158 12.60 10.46 10.09
N THR A 159 13.86 10.07 10.34
CA THR A 159 14.83 10.83 11.16
C THR A 159 15.13 12.23 10.63
N HIS A 160 14.84 12.49 9.34
CA HIS A 160 15.07 13.77 8.68
C HIS A 160 13.87 14.73 8.74
N PHE A 161 12.76 14.33 9.37
CA PHE A 161 11.52 15.10 9.38
C PHE A 161 11.05 15.37 10.81
N VAL A 162 10.52 16.56 11.04
CA VAL A 162 9.86 16.91 12.30
C VAL A 162 8.36 16.79 12.10
N ASP A 163 7.69 16.13 13.04
CA ASP A 163 6.23 16.08 13.05
C ASP A 163 5.66 17.38 13.64
N GLU A 164 5.13 18.22 12.76
CA GLU A 164 4.42 19.46 13.13
C GLU A 164 2.89 19.31 13.02
N SER A 165 2.41 18.11 12.65
CA SER A 165 0.99 17.89 12.36
C SER A 165 0.20 17.60 13.63
N SER A 166 -0.99 18.20 13.75
CA SER A 166 -1.96 17.83 14.79
C SER A 166 -2.75 16.56 14.46
N LYS A 167 -2.59 16.02 13.24
CA LYS A 167 -3.31 14.84 12.75
C LYS A 167 -2.42 13.58 12.80
N PRO A 168 -3.01 12.37 12.87
CA PRO A 168 -2.24 11.12 12.82
C PRO A 168 -1.67 10.92 11.40
N THR A 169 -0.42 11.35 11.19
CA THR A 169 0.35 11.09 9.97
C THR A 169 1.16 9.81 10.13
N LEU A 170 1.70 9.26 9.04
CA LEU A 170 2.65 8.14 9.14
C LEU A 170 3.85 8.51 10.01
N LEU A 171 4.36 9.74 9.89
CA LEU A 171 5.45 10.25 10.71
C LEU A 171 5.06 10.27 12.20
N SER A 172 3.90 10.82 12.55
CA SER A 172 3.45 10.91 13.94
C SER A 172 3.17 9.54 14.54
N VAL A 173 2.62 8.61 13.75
CA VAL A 173 2.45 7.20 14.16
C VAL A 173 3.79 6.54 14.46
N LEU A 174 4.83 6.75 13.63
CA LEU A 174 6.17 6.21 13.88
C LEU A 174 6.83 6.84 15.13
N TYR A 175 6.73 8.15 15.31
CA TYR A 175 7.24 8.84 16.51
C TYR A 175 6.55 8.39 17.79
N HIS A 176 5.22 8.27 17.76
CA HIS A 176 4.48 7.76 18.91
C HIS A 176 4.84 6.31 19.19
N PHE A 177 5.08 5.50 18.17
CA PHE A 177 5.50 4.12 18.34
C PHE A 177 6.91 3.99 18.90
N SER A 178 7.88 4.81 18.46
CA SER A 178 9.25 4.79 19.01
C SER A 178 9.31 5.24 20.47
N LYS A 179 8.40 6.15 20.88
CA LYS A 179 8.31 6.66 22.26
C LYS A 179 7.47 5.77 23.19
N ARG A 180 6.65 4.85 22.65
CA ARG A 180 5.90 3.91 23.49
C ARG A 180 6.88 2.93 24.11
N THR A 181 6.87 2.90 25.44
CA THR A 181 7.56 1.92 26.30
C THR A 181 7.19 0.47 25.99
N GLU A 182 6.19 0.24 25.14
CA GLU A 182 5.66 -1.05 24.69
C GLU A 182 6.18 -1.41 23.28
N LEU A 183 7.49 -1.30 23.09
CA LEU A 183 8.22 -2.01 22.02
C LEU A 183 8.04 -3.54 22.10
N SER A 184 7.34 -4.06 23.12
CA SER A 184 7.15 -5.49 23.41
C SER A 184 6.67 -6.30 22.22
N GLU A 185 5.75 -5.77 21.40
CA GLU A 185 5.24 -6.50 20.23
C GLU A 185 6.27 -6.55 19.10
N LEU A 186 6.98 -5.44 18.87
CA LEU A 186 8.07 -5.42 17.89
C LEU A 186 9.23 -6.31 18.36
N THR A 187 9.57 -6.27 19.65
CA THR A 187 10.58 -7.13 20.28
C THR A 187 10.17 -8.60 20.24
N ALA A 188 8.90 -8.91 20.43
CA ALA A 188 8.38 -10.27 20.27
C ALA A 188 8.52 -10.74 18.82
N LEU A 189 8.21 -9.88 17.85
CA LEU A 189 8.39 -10.16 16.42
C LEU A 189 9.86 -10.33 16.02
N ILE A 190 10.80 -9.58 16.62
CA ILE A 190 12.25 -9.77 16.41
C ILE A 190 12.69 -11.17 16.80
N ASN A 191 12.07 -11.77 17.82
CA ASN A 191 12.39 -13.12 18.30
C ASN A 191 11.43 -14.18 17.76
N ASP A 192 10.61 -13.85 16.75
CA ASP A 192 9.66 -14.79 16.16
C ASP A 192 10.44 -15.88 15.37
N PRO A 193 10.01 -17.16 15.42
CA PRO A 193 10.65 -18.23 14.66
C PRO A 193 10.56 -18.04 13.14
N ASP A 194 9.65 -17.19 12.67
CA ASP A 194 9.58 -16.80 11.27
C ASP A 194 10.69 -15.79 10.92
N GLU A 195 11.68 -16.26 10.15
CA GLU A 195 12.87 -15.47 9.80
C GLU A 195 12.53 -14.18 9.03
N ASP A 196 11.50 -14.21 8.18
CA ASP A 196 11.10 -13.01 7.43
C ASP A 196 10.49 -11.96 8.36
N LEU A 197 9.60 -12.38 9.27
CA LEU A 197 9.00 -11.48 10.26
C LEU A 197 10.07 -10.91 11.19
N SER A 198 10.96 -11.76 11.71
CA SER A 198 12.08 -11.36 12.56
C SER A 198 12.96 -10.33 11.86
N LEU A 199 13.33 -10.58 10.59
CA LEU A 199 14.16 -9.68 9.81
C LEU A 199 13.48 -8.31 9.59
N GLN A 200 12.21 -8.28 9.18
CA GLN A 200 11.52 -7.01 8.94
C GLN A 200 11.23 -6.25 10.24
N ALA A 201 10.93 -6.96 11.33
CA ALA A 201 10.75 -6.37 12.65
C ALA A 201 12.05 -5.73 13.14
N LYS A 202 13.18 -6.41 12.95
CA LYS A 202 14.51 -5.86 13.29
C LYS A 202 14.84 -4.62 12.46
N ARG A 203 14.58 -4.66 11.14
CA ARG A 203 14.77 -3.49 10.27
C ARG A 203 13.95 -2.28 10.74
N LEU A 204 12.69 -2.48 11.10
CA LEU A 204 11.84 -1.42 11.63
C LEU A 204 12.39 -0.91 12.97
N HIS A 205 12.73 -1.81 13.89
CA HIS A 205 13.29 -1.47 15.20
C HIS A 205 14.55 -0.61 15.10
N ASP A 206 15.51 -1.03 14.27
CA ASP A 206 16.77 -0.31 14.08
C ASP A 206 16.53 1.08 13.48
N ALA A 207 15.55 1.22 12.59
CA ALA A 207 15.15 2.52 12.04
C ALA A 207 14.49 3.41 13.10
N LEU A 208 13.66 2.86 13.99
CA LEU A 208 12.98 3.61 15.04
C LEU A 208 13.94 4.14 16.12
N ILE A 209 15.03 3.43 16.42
CA ILE A 209 16.09 3.92 17.32
C ILE A 209 16.72 5.21 16.78
N GLY A 210 16.83 5.34 15.45
CA GLY A 210 17.37 6.57 14.85
C GLY A 210 16.43 7.78 14.95
N ILE A 211 15.14 7.55 15.23
CA ILE A 211 14.10 8.60 15.30
C ILE A 211 13.99 9.19 16.72
N SER A 212 14.39 8.44 17.75
CA SER A 212 14.28 8.81 19.17
C SER A 212 15.32 9.80 19.66
#